data_AF-M7T468-F1
#
_entry.id   AF-M7T468-F1
#
_cell.length_a   1.000
_cell.length_b   1.000
_cell.length_c   1.000
_cell.angle_alpha   90.00
_cell.angle_beta   90.00
_cell.angle_gamma   90.00
#
_symmetry.space_group_name_H-M   'P 1'
#
loop_
_entity.id
_entity.type
_entity.pdbx_description
1 polymer ?
#
loop_
_entity_poly.entity_id
_entity_poly.type
_entity_poly.pdbx_seq_one_letter_code
_entity_poly.pdbx_strand_id
1 'polypeptide(L)'
;MLINEVGDIVAFIDWEFAYSAPTQFSLDPPWWLLLDVPETWHTNIDDWAKSYSLRLETWLQAMEKAENDTNISLNDVKLSTYMRESWATGRFWLDYAARKSWAFDTIFWKYLDERFYGERPVGVAKKGLWKTRVDLLSEEERVTMEVFTQRKMEESKKRILVDWDDAQVKEGMSEVLFQD
;
A
#
# COMPACT_ATOMS: atom_id res chain seq x y z
N MET A 1 28.63 -0.70 14.92
CA MET A 1 29.83 -0.56 14.05
C MET A 1 31.05 -1.01 14.85
N LEU A 2 31.89 -1.87 14.28
CA LEU A 2 33.15 -2.32 14.87
C LEU A 2 34.32 -1.66 14.15
N ILE A 3 35.35 -1.30 14.91
CA ILE A 3 36.56 -0.62 14.43
C ILE A 3 37.78 -1.45 14.87
N ASN A 4 38.82 -1.55 14.04
CA ASN A 4 40.09 -2.17 14.42
C ASN A 4 40.97 -1.24 15.30
N GLU A 5 42.10 -1.75 15.78
CA GLU A 5 43.06 -0.99 16.60
C GLU A 5 43.69 0.21 15.87
N VAL A 6 43.60 0.25 14.55
CA VAL A 6 44.15 1.31 13.68
C VAL A 6 43.11 2.39 13.36
N GLY A 7 41.84 2.19 13.75
CA GLY A 7 40.76 3.14 13.51
C GLY A 7 39.92 2.87 12.26
N ASP A 8 40.13 1.76 11.55
CA ASP A 8 39.35 1.41 10.35
C ASP A 8 38.05 0.68 10.71
N ILE A 9 36.98 0.98 9.98
CA ILE A 9 35.70 0.29 10.10
C ILE A 9 35.83 -1.14 9.55
N VAL A 10 35.65 -2.16 10.40
CA VAL A 10 35.79 -3.57 10.02
C VAL A 10 34.48 -4.32 9.88
N ALA A 11 33.41 -3.85 10.54
CA ALA A 11 32.09 -4.44 10.38
C ALA A 11 30.96 -3.47 10.77
N PHE A 12 29.84 -3.58 10.06
CA PHE A 12 28.56 -3.03 10.48
C PHE A 12 27.75 -4.16 11.10
N ILE A 13 27.59 -4.12 12.42
CA ILE A 13 26.72 -5.02 13.20
C ILE A 13 25.42 -4.28 13.55
N ASP A 14 24.43 -5.00 14.05
CA ASP A 14 23.16 -4.44 14.55
C ASP A 14 22.21 -3.91 13.44
N TRP A 15 21.99 -4.75 12.42
CA TRP A 15 21.07 -4.44 11.31
C TRP A 15 19.60 -4.76 11.64
N GLU A 16 19.28 -5.15 12.87
CA GLU A 16 17.92 -5.55 13.26
C GLU A 16 16.90 -4.38 13.15
N PHE A 17 17.40 -3.14 13.10
CA PHE A 17 16.63 -1.93 12.82
C PHE A 17 16.95 -1.28 11.47
N ALA A 18 17.76 -1.94 10.63
CA ALA A 18 18.00 -1.46 9.27
C ALA A 18 16.70 -1.58 8.47
N TYR A 19 16.27 -0.47 7.88
CA TYR A 19 15.06 -0.43 7.07
C TYR A 19 15.22 -1.34 5.85
N SER A 20 14.55 -2.48 5.86
CA SER A 20 14.51 -3.45 4.76
C SER A 20 13.16 -3.37 4.06
N ALA A 21 13.05 -2.48 3.08
CA ALA A 21 11.89 -2.40 2.19
C ALA A 21 12.33 -1.91 0.80
N PRO A 22 11.46 -2.01 -0.22
CA PRO A 22 11.73 -1.42 -1.53
C PRO A 22 12.14 0.05 -1.40
N THR A 23 13.20 0.44 -2.11
CA THR A 23 13.74 1.81 -2.08
C THR A 23 12.68 2.86 -2.39
N GLN A 24 11.69 2.52 -3.24
CA GLN A 24 10.54 3.36 -3.57
C GLN A 24 9.81 3.90 -2.33
N PHE A 25 9.69 3.13 -1.25
CA PHE A 25 9.00 3.58 -0.04
C PHE A 25 9.72 4.74 0.67
N SER A 26 11.02 4.92 0.42
CA SER A 26 11.79 6.06 0.93
C SER A 26 11.60 7.32 0.10
N LEU A 27 11.07 7.20 -1.13
CA LEU A 27 10.79 8.30 -2.04
C LEU A 27 9.42 8.95 -1.80
N ASP A 28 8.61 8.32 -0.96
CA ASP A 28 7.29 8.79 -0.57
C ASP A 28 7.35 9.76 0.60
N PRO A 29 6.40 10.70 0.71
CA PRO A 29 6.32 11.55 1.87
C PRO A 29 6.01 10.73 3.13
N PRO A 30 6.44 11.19 4.32
CA PRO A 30 6.31 10.42 5.55
C PRO A 30 4.84 10.20 5.90
N TRP A 31 4.38 8.95 5.88
CA TRP A 31 2.99 8.63 6.23
C TRP A 31 2.62 9.06 7.67
N TRP A 32 3.60 9.15 8.56
CA TRP A 32 3.46 9.54 9.96
C TRP A 32 3.43 11.06 10.18
N LEU A 33 3.40 11.89 9.13
CA LEU A 33 3.46 13.36 9.25
C LEU A 33 2.39 13.95 10.20
N LEU A 34 1.21 13.35 10.25
CA LEU A 34 0.12 13.78 11.15
C LEU A 34 0.13 13.08 12.51
N LEU A 35 1.07 12.18 12.76
CA LEU A 35 1.17 11.34 13.97
C LEU A 35 -0.06 10.46 14.24
N ASP A 36 -0.95 10.32 13.25
CA ASP A 36 -2.12 9.47 13.28
C ASP A 36 -2.34 8.85 11.89
N VAL A 37 -2.96 7.68 11.85
CA VAL A 37 -3.12 6.91 10.62
C VAL A 37 -4.46 7.22 9.92
N PRO A 38 -4.50 7.17 8.58
CA PRO A 38 -5.68 7.54 7.80
C PRO A 38 -6.97 6.81 8.18
N GLU A 39 -6.89 5.60 8.75
CA GLU A 39 -8.04 4.77 9.06
C GLU A 39 -8.60 4.99 10.47
N THR A 40 -7.80 5.53 11.40
CA THR A 40 -8.22 5.87 12.77
C THR A 40 -8.68 7.32 12.90
N TRP A 41 -8.51 8.12 11.85
CA TRP A 41 -8.87 9.53 11.84
C TRP A 41 -10.36 9.74 12.16
N HIS A 42 -10.64 10.64 13.12
CA HIS A 42 -11.97 10.80 13.72
C HIS A 42 -13.11 11.08 12.73
N THR A 43 -12.83 11.82 11.66
CA THR A 43 -13.85 12.20 10.68
C THR A 43 -14.00 11.14 9.60
N ASN A 44 -12.96 10.99 8.77
CA ASN A 44 -12.79 9.99 7.72
C ASN A 44 -11.42 10.19 7.07
N ILE A 45 -11.06 9.27 6.19
CA ILE A 45 -9.80 9.31 5.45
C ILE A 45 -9.68 10.50 4.47
N ASP A 46 -10.78 11.12 3.99
CA ASP A 46 -10.67 12.35 3.16
C ASP A 46 -10.21 13.54 3.98
N ASP A 47 -10.73 13.66 5.19
CA ASP A 47 -10.36 14.70 6.14
C ASP A 47 -8.91 14.55 6.57
N TRP A 48 -8.46 13.31 6.79
CA TRP A 48 -7.05 12.99 6.97
C TRP A 48 -6.23 13.43 5.76
N ALA A 49 -6.63 13.06 4.53
CA ALA A 49 -5.90 13.39 3.31
C ALA A 49 -5.80 14.90 3.07
N LYS A 50 -6.86 15.66 3.37
CA LYS A 50 -6.87 17.13 3.31
C LYS A 50 -5.95 17.76 4.35
N SER A 51 -5.98 17.25 5.58
CA SER A 51 -5.08 17.72 6.64
C SER A 51 -3.63 17.39 6.31
N TYR A 52 -3.40 16.20 5.75
CA TYR A 52 -2.09 15.71 5.35
C TYR A 52 -1.52 16.56 4.22
N SER A 53 -2.30 16.82 3.17
CA SER A 53 -1.83 17.64 2.04
C SER A 53 -1.41 19.04 2.46
N LEU A 54 -2.13 19.67 3.38
CA LEU A 54 -1.76 20.99 3.91
C LEU A 54 -0.42 20.95 4.66
N ARG A 55 -0.20 19.93 5.49
CA ARG A 55 1.07 19.75 6.23
C ARG A 55 2.20 19.31 5.32
N LEU A 56 1.89 18.53 4.28
CA LEU A 56 2.85 18.05 3.30
C LEU A 56 3.53 19.22 2.59
N GLU A 57 2.79 20.27 2.22
CA GLU A 57 3.41 21.45 1.60
C GLU A 57 4.45 22.11 2.51
N THR A 58 4.19 22.19 3.81
CA THR A 58 5.17 22.72 4.78
C THR A 58 6.38 21.80 4.90
N TRP A 59 6.15 20.47 4.93
CA TRP A 59 7.22 19.47 4.96
C TRP A 59 8.11 19.57 3.71
N LEU A 60 7.51 19.67 2.52
CA LEU A 60 8.23 19.76 1.26
C LEU A 60 9.08 21.03 1.18
N GLN A 61 8.59 22.18 1.66
CA GLN A 61 9.38 23.41 1.76
C GLN A 61 10.61 23.25 2.66
N ALA A 62 10.45 22.56 3.81
CA ALA A 62 11.56 22.28 4.71
C ALA A 62 12.58 21.31 4.08
N MET A 63 12.09 20.28 3.38
CA MET A 63 12.93 19.33 2.63
C MET A 63 13.73 20.04 1.54
N GLU A 64 13.09 20.88 0.73
CA GLU A 64 13.76 21.63 -0.34
C GLU A 64 14.85 22.56 0.21
N LYS A 65 14.59 23.22 1.34
CA LYS A 65 15.60 24.03 2.02
C LYS A 65 16.78 23.18 2.49
N ALA A 66 16.52 22.07 3.15
CA ALA A 66 17.57 21.16 3.61
C ALA A 66 18.40 20.62 2.43
N GLU A 67 17.76 20.21 1.34
CA GLU A 67 18.43 19.74 0.12
C GLU A 67 19.31 20.81 -0.52
N ASN A 68 18.90 22.09 -0.49
CA ASN A 68 19.70 23.21 -0.99
C ASN A 68 20.90 23.55 -0.09
N ASP A 69 20.71 23.42 1.23
CA ASP A 69 21.77 23.68 2.22
C ASP A 69 22.82 22.55 2.23
N THR A 70 22.42 21.35 1.80
CA THR A 70 23.31 20.20 1.72
C THR A 70 24.01 20.19 0.36
N ASN A 71 25.33 20.39 0.33
CA ASN A 71 26.13 20.39 -0.91
C ASN A 71 26.32 18.97 -1.52
N ILE A 72 25.37 18.08 -1.23
CA ILE A 72 25.39 16.65 -1.55
C ILE A 72 24.47 16.46 -2.77
N SER A 73 25.08 16.49 -3.96
CA SER A 73 24.43 16.06 -5.21
C SER A 73 24.53 14.53 -5.30
N LEU A 74 23.67 13.83 -4.55
CA LEU A 74 23.64 12.35 -4.60
C LEU A 74 22.83 11.79 -5.77
N ASN A 75 21.93 12.59 -6.37
CA ASN A 75 21.14 12.22 -7.55
C ASN A 75 20.74 13.49 -8.35
N ASP A 76 20.48 13.34 -9.65
CA ASP A 76 19.97 14.42 -10.52
C ASP A 76 18.58 14.94 -10.09
N VAL A 77 17.85 14.17 -9.28
CA VAL A 77 16.49 14.48 -8.83
C VAL A 77 16.44 14.52 -7.30
N LYS A 78 15.90 15.63 -6.77
CA LYS A 78 15.69 15.88 -5.34
C LYS A 78 14.61 14.98 -4.75
N LEU A 79 14.76 14.60 -3.48
CA LEU A 79 13.80 13.75 -2.76
C LEU A 79 12.45 14.45 -2.59
N SER A 80 12.44 15.75 -2.32
CA SER A 80 11.23 16.59 -2.28
C SER A 80 10.41 16.50 -3.58
N THR A 81 11.07 16.42 -4.74
CA THR A 81 10.41 16.22 -6.04
C THR A 81 9.69 14.89 -6.10
N TYR A 82 10.35 13.80 -5.69
CA TYR A 82 9.73 12.47 -5.66
C TYR A 82 8.56 12.40 -4.68
N MET A 83 8.68 13.00 -3.50
CA MET A 83 7.61 13.01 -2.50
C MET A 83 6.37 13.73 -3.04
N ARG A 84 6.55 14.88 -3.70
CA ARG A 84 5.47 15.64 -4.32
C ARG A 84 4.78 14.85 -5.43
N GLU A 85 5.57 14.27 -6.33
CA GLU A 85 5.08 13.43 -7.41
C GLU A 85 4.30 12.22 -6.88
N SER A 86 4.82 11.58 -5.82
CA SER A 86 4.18 10.42 -5.19
C SER A 86 2.77 10.74 -4.70
N TRP A 87 2.62 11.87 -4.00
CA TRP A 87 1.33 12.32 -3.51
C TRP A 87 0.36 12.66 -4.64
N ALA A 88 0.83 13.38 -5.67
CA ALA A 88 -0.01 13.80 -6.80
C ALA A 88 -0.50 12.61 -7.65
N THR A 89 0.40 11.67 -7.95
CA THR A 89 0.09 10.48 -8.76
C THR A 89 -0.71 9.43 -8.00
N GLY A 90 -0.70 9.48 -6.66
CA GLY A 90 -1.34 8.49 -5.80
C GLY A 90 -0.43 7.29 -5.47
N ARG A 91 0.85 7.32 -5.88
CA ARG A 91 1.85 6.30 -5.48
C ARG A 91 1.93 6.15 -3.97
N PHE A 92 1.82 7.27 -3.24
CA PHE A 92 1.74 7.25 -1.77
C PHE A 92 0.68 6.26 -1.26
N TRP A 93 -0.51 6.25 -1.86
CA TRP A 93 -1.60 5.38 -1.46
C TRP A 93 -1.35 3.92 -1.84
N LEU A 94 -0.70 3.68 -2.98
CA LEU A 94 -0.30 2.34 -3.41
C LEU A 94 0.70 1.74 -2.42
N ASP A 95 1.79 2.47 -2.14
CA ASP A 95 2.85 2.05 -1.23
C ASP A 95 2.34 1.94 0.20
N TYR A 96 1.40 2.83 0.60
CA TYR A 96 0.72 2.71 1.88
C TYR A 96 -0.13 1.44 1.97
N ALA A 97 -0.95 1.15 0.96
CA ALA A 97 -1.80 -0.04 0.93
C ALA A 97 -0.98 -1.33 0.92
N ALA A 98 0.16 -1.36 0.22
CA ALA A 98 1.10 -2.48 0.20
C ALA A 98 1.71 -2.78 1.59
N ARG A 99 1.93 -1.73 2.41
CA ARG A 99 2.48 -1.87 3.77
C ARG A 99 1.44 -2.21 4.84
N LYS A 100 0.16 -1.91 4.61
CA LYS A 100 -0.91 -1.97 5.62
C LYS A 100 -2.12 -2.75 5.09
N SER A 101 -2.04 -4.08 5.14
CA SER A 101 -3.07 -5.00 4.62
C SER A 101 -4.48 -4.75 5.16
N TRP A 102 -4.62 -4.32 6.41
CA TRP A 102 -5.92 -4.06 7.04
C TRP A 102 -6.66 -2.85 6.46
N ALA A 103 -5.92 -1.86 5.95
CA ALA A 103 -6.46 -0.63 5.37
C ALA A 103 -6.73 -0.75 3.86
N PHE A 104 -6.25 -1.84 3.25
CA PHE A 104 -6.19 -2.03 1.81
C PHE A 104 -7.54 -1.81 1.13
N ASP A 105 -8.63 -2.45 1.59
CA ASP A 105 -9.96 -2.32 0.97
C ASP A 105 -10.41 -0.86 0.88
N THR A 106 -10.29 -0.11 1.97
CA THR A 106 -10.73 1.28 2.01
C THR A 106 -9.86 2.18 1.13
N ILE A 107 -8.54 1.97 1.12
CA ILE A 107 -7.62 2.76 0.31
C ILE A 107 -7.79 2.42 -1.18
N PHE A 108 -7.89 1.14 -1.52
CA PHE A 108 -8.06 0.66 -2.87
C PHE A 108 -9.28 1.29 -3.52
N TRP A 109 -10.46 1.10 -2.93
CA TRP A 109 -11.70 1.63 -3.50
C TRP A 109 -11.72 3.15 -3.58
N LYS A 110 -11.02 3.83 -2.68
CA LYS A 110 -11.10 5.28 -2.59
C LYS A 110 -10.07 6.03 -3.42
N TYR A 111 -8.84 5.54 -3.46
CA TYR A 111 -7.71 6.27 -4.06
C TYR A 111 -7.08 5.56 -5.25
N LEU A 112 -7.23 4.24 -5.37
CA LEU A 112 -6.51 3.45 -6.39
C LEU A 112 -7.42 2.99 -7.53
N ASP A 113 -8.62 2.47 -7.23
CA ASP A 113 -9.48 1.81 -8.21
C ASP A 113 -9.72 2.66 -9.47
N GLU A 114 -10.20 3.90 -9.33
CA GLU A 114 -10.48 4.75 -10.50
C GLU A 114 -9.20 5.22 -11.23
N ARG A 115 -8.05 5.19 -10.57
CA ARG A 115 -6.76 5.53 -11.20
C ARG A 115 -6.27 4.41 -12.12
N PHE A 116 -6.46 3.16 -11.71
CA PHE A 116 -6.02 1.99 -12.48
C PHE A 116 -7.07 1.52 -13.48
N TYR A 117 -8.36 1.63 -13.15
CA TYR A 117 -9.46 1.03 -13.90
C TYR A 117 -10.47 2.05 -14.45
N GLY A 118 -10.18 3.36 -14.34
CA GLY A 118 -11.01 4.43 -14.88
C GLY A 118 -12.25 4.75 -14.04
N GLU A 119 -13.05 5.72 -14.47
CA GLU A 119 -14.20 6.23 -13.70
C GLU A 119 -15.27 5.15 -13.44
N ARG A 120 -15.94 5.24 -12.28
CA ARG A 120 -17.08 4.38 -11.93
C ARG A 120 -18.42 5.08 -12.16
N PRO A 121 -19.51 4.29 -12.26
CA PRO A 121 -20.86 4.84 -12.13
C PRO A 121 -21.06 5.58 -10.80
N VAL A 122 -21.67 6.76 -10.87
CA VAL A 122 -21.96 7.59 -9.70
C VAL A 122 -23.07 6.95 -8.85
N GLY A 123 -22.96 7.06 -7.52
CA GLY A 123 -24.01 6.65 -6.59
C GLY A 123 -23.96 5.17 -6.16
N VAL A 124 -22.91 4.43 -6.53
CA VAL A 124 -22.70 3.06 -6.06
C VAL A 124 -22.27 3.06 -4.60
N ALA A 125 -23.01 2.35 -3.74
CA ALA A 125 -22.64 2.21 -2.34
C ALA A 125 -21.34 1.40 -2.18
N LYS A 126 -20.57 1.65 -1.10
CA LYS A 126 -19.28 0.95 -0.83
C LYS A 126 -19.36 -0.57 -1.03
N LYS A 127 -20.40 -1.21 -0.50
CA LYS A 127 -20.62 -2.68 -0.61
C LYS A 127 -20.84 -3.19 -2.04
N GLY A 128 -21.19 -2.31 -2.97
CA GLY A 128 -21.44 -2.61 -4.37
C GLY A 128 -20.29 -2.22 -5.30
N LEU A 129 -19.22 -1.56 -4.81
CA LEU A 129 -18.14 -1.08 -5.66
C LEU A 129 -17.46 -2.22 -6.44
N TRP A 130 -17.24 -3.38 -5.82
CA TRP A 130 -16.65 -4.53 -6.50
C TRP A 130 -17.46 -4.97 -7.74
N LYS A 131 -18.78 -4.77 -7.74
CA LYS A 131 -19.64 -5.14 -8.88
C LYS A 131 -19.38 -4.26 -10.11
N THR A 132 -18.82 -3.07 -9.94
CA THR A 132 -18.46 -2.19 -11.06
C THR A 132 -17.16 -2.61 -11.75
N ARG A 133 -16.51 -3.67 -11.27
CA ARG A 133 -15.22 -4.18 -11.75
C ARG A 133 -15.24 -5.67 -12.07
N VAL A 134 -16.37 -6.36 -11.86
CA VAL A 134 -16.51 -7.78 -12.21
C VAL A 134 -16.26 -7.99 -13.69
N ASP A 135 -16.51 -6.98 -14.52
CA ASP A 135 -16.27 -7.01 -15.95
C ASP A 135 -14.78 -7.11 -16.33
N LEU A 136 -13.86 -6.78 -15.42
CA LEU A 136 -12.41 -6.95 -15.62
C LEU A 136 -11.98 -8.41 -15.60
N LEU A 137 -12.76 -9.28 -14.96
CA LEU A 137 -12.53 -10.72 -14.94
C LEU A 137 -12.99 -11.34 -16.26
N SER A 138 -12.24 -12.31 -16.75
CA SER A 138 -12.65 -13.21 -17.84
C SER A 138 -13.85 -14.07 -17.44
N GLU A 139 -14.50 -14.68 -18.43
CA GLU A 139 -15.68 -15.52 -18.17
C GLU A 139 -15.34 -16.72 -17.26
N GLU A 140 -14.17 -17.33 -17.46
CA GLU A 140 -13.68 -18.44 -16.64
C GLU A 140 -13.45 -18.00 -15.18
N GLU A 141 -12.85 -16.82 -14.98
CA GLU A 141 -12.63 -16.23 -13.66
C GLU A 141 -13.95 -15.93 -12.95
N ARG A 142 -14.96 -15.42 -13.67
CA ARG A 142 -16.28 -15.14 -13.09
C ARG A 142 -17.00 -16.40 -12.66
N VAL A 143 -17.01 -17.44 -13.50
CA VAL A 143 -17.63 -18.72 -13.18
C VAL A 143 -16.97 -19.34 -11.96
N THR A 144 -15.64 -19.34 -11.92
CA THR A 144 -14.88 -19.86 -10.77
C THR A 144 -15.14 -19.04 -9.50
N MET A 145 -15.19 -17.71 -9.59
CA MET A 145 -15.54 -16.84 -8.46
C MET A 145 -16.93 -17.17 -7.90
N GLU A 146 -17.92 -17.41 -8.75
CA GLU A 146 -19.27 -17.78 -8.32
C GLU A 146 -19.29 -19.14 -7.61
N VAL A 147 -18.66 -20.16 -8.20
CA VAL A 147 -18.53 -21.49 -7.61
C VAL A 147 -17.82 -21.43 -6.26
N PHE A 148 -16.70 -20.70 -6.19
CA PHE A 148 -15.95 -20.49 -4.96
C PHE A 148 -16.80 -19.81 -3.88
N THR A 149 -17.51 -18.73 -4.25
CA THR A 149 -18.37 -17.99 -3.33
C THR A 149 -19.49 -18.87 -2.79
N GLN A 150 -20.15 -19.66 -3.63
CA GLN A 150 -21.20 -20.58 -3.21
C GLN A 150 -20.66 -21.60 -2.20
N ARG A 151 -19.52 -22.24 -2.49
CA ARG A 151 -18.83 -23.16 -1.59
C ARG A 151 -18.54 -22.50 -0.23
N LYS A 152 -17.94 -21.29 -0.23
CA LYS A 152 -17.65 -20.56 1.01
C LYS A 152 -18.91 -20.18 1.80
N MET A 153 -19.99 -19.82 1.13
CA MET A 153 -21.26 -19.54 1.79
C MET A 153 -21.86 -20.79 2.46
N GLU A 154 -21.70 -21.98 1.87
CA GLU A 154 -22.13 -23.25 2.48
C GLU A 154 -21.23 -23.67 3.65
N GLU A 155 -19.91 -23.57 3.50
CA GLU A 155 -18.93 -23.82 4.57
C GLU A 155 -19.19 -22.90 5.78
N SER A 156 -19.52 -21.63 5.54
CA SER A 156 -19.79 -20.64 6.58
C SER A 156 -20.96 -21.02 7.51
N LYS A 157 -21.91 -21.84 7.02
CA LYS A 157 -23.03 -22.36 7.83
C LYS A 157 -22.57 -23.40 8.84
N LYS A 158 -21.53 -24.17 8.50
CA LYS A 158 -20.97 -25.22 9.37
C LYS A 158 -20.07 -24.64 10.46
N ARG A 159 -19.43 -23.48 10.22
CA ARG A 159 -18.52 -22.77 11.14
C ARG A 159 -17.40 -23.65 11.70
N ILE A 160 -16.86 -24.54 10.87
CA ILE A 160 -15.76 -25.43 11.24
C ILE A 160 -14.45 -24.75 10.83
N LEU A 161 -13.51 -24.65 11.76
CA LEU A 161 -12.14 -24.28 11.44
C LEU A 161 -11.47 -25.50 10.79
N VAL A 162 -11.14 -25.41 9.51
CA VAL A 162 -10.41 -26.46 8.80
C VAL A 162 -8.92 -26.20 9.00
N ASP A 163 -8.21 -27.21 9.47
CA ASP A 163 -6.76 -27.20 9.51
C ASP A 163 -6.25 -27.69 8.15
N TRP A 164 -5.44 -26.89 7.48
CA TRP A 164 -4.97 -27.15 6.13
C TRP A 164 -3.50 -27.53 6.19
N ASP A 165 -3.14 -28.66 5.60
CA ASP A 165 -1.73 -28.97 5.33
C ASP A 165 -1.22 -28.23 4.07
N ASP A 166 0.11 -28.18 3.89
CA ASP A 166 0.75 -27.49 2.77
C ASP A 166 0.26 -27.96 1.39
N ALA A 167 -0.11 -29.24 1.25
CA ALA A 167 -0.60 -29.79 -0.01
C ALA A 167 -2.02 -29.32 -0.29
N GLN A 168 -2.89 -29.35 0.73
CA GLN A 168 -4.26 -28.87 0.65
C GLN A 168 -4.33 -27.35 0.40
N VAL A 169 -3.39 -26.57 0.97
CA VAL A 169 -3.28 -25.14 0.67
C VAL A 169 -2.93 -24.92 -0.80
N LYS A 170 -1.95 -25.65 -1.34
CA LYS A 170 -1.54 -25.52 -2.75
C LYS A 170 -2.65 -25.91 -3.70
N GLU A 171 -3.34 -27.01 -3.43
CA GLU A 171 -4.50 -27.46 -4.22
C GLU A 171 -5.60 -26.39 -4.20
N GLY A 172 -6.00 -25.94 -3.00
CA GLY A 172 -7.03 -24.91 -2.86
C GLY A 172 -6.64 -23.56 -3.48
N MET A 173 -5.36 -23.19 -3.49
CA MET A 173 -4.87 -22.00 -4.19
C MET A 173 -4.94 -22.18 -5.71
N SER A 174 -4.57 -23.35 -6.24
CA SER A 174 -4.62 -23.63 -7.68
C SER A 174 -6.04 -23.67 -8.25
N GLU A 175 -7.04 -23.97 -7.43
CA GLU A 175 -8.46 -23.91 -7.82
C GLU A 175 -8.97 -22.48 -8.05
N VAL A 176 -8.30 -21.47 -7.49
CA VAL A 176 -8.79 -20.08 -7.41
C VAL A 176 -7.84 -19.09 -8.08
N LEU A 177 -6.55 -19.39 -8.11
CA LEU A 177 -5.53 -18.58 -8.75
C LEU A 177 -5.28 -19.10 -10.16
N PHE A 178 -5.68 -18.29 -11.12
CA PHE A 178 -5.37 -18.50 -12.53
C PHE A 178 -3.88 -18.27 -12.75
N GLN A 179 -3.24 -19.18 -13.48
CA GLN A 179 -1.88 -18.97 -13.95
C GLN A 179 -1.96 -18.11 -15.21
N ASP A 180 -1.42 -16.90 -15.14
CA ASP A 180 -1.16 -16.07 -16.33
C ASP A 180 -0.07 -16.69 -17.23
#